data_AF-A0A7C8ACZ1-F1
#
_entry.id   AF-A0A7C8ACZ1-F1
#
_cell.length_a   1.000
_cell.length_b   1.000
_cell.length_c   1.000
_cell.angle_alpha   90.00
_cell.angle_beta   90.00
_cell.angle_gamma   90.00
#
_symmetry.space_group_name_H-M   'P 1'
#
loop_
_entity.id
_entity.type
_entity.pdbx_description
1 polymer ?
#
loop_
_entity_poly.entity_id
_entity_poly.type
_entity_poly.pdbx_seq_one_letter_code
_entity_poly.pdbx_strand_id
1 'polypeptide(L)'
;MAAAYQRHAGPSVEPAHMSDVQKYKDDQLLRNPGGRSYYLDEKKVVESSHKEPISGLVRKDFSGVLGNIKNFFGNMFMGTTVLHRNEKNEIQQGHQRGLLQTIGDFFKDLGSALSFGKYHPDSAQAPHGLKNRLVYSVSKLKDAFMGDILTGVPSSVNHMAKNLILSGWHLAEVLPDAAIGNFELGQKLTTSIFDNGHVVIEYLTDITPSGDAWLRVHASNLKELKPPLVYNLKMPEFKNGDIRWENVRNTPFRKAIESIGALLADGLAIALIGQTGCSSNRRNQIE
;
A
#
# COMPACT_ATOMS: atom_id res chain seq x y z
N MET A 1 43.37 4.46 27.69
CA MET A 1 42.07 3.84 27.31
C MET A 1 41.59 4.46 26.00
N ALA A 2 42.22 4.08 24.89
CA ALA A 2 41.88 4.56 23.56
C ALA A 2 42.13 3.41 22.56
N ALA A 3 41.16 2.49 22.46
CA ALA A 3 41.07 1.47 21.43
C ALA A 3 39.77 0.68 21.64
N ALA A 4 38.66 1.08 21.00
CA ALA A 4 37.51 0.20 20.69
C ALA A 4 36.39 0.95 19.95
N TYR A 5 36.68 1.65 18.84
CA TYR A 5 35.62 2.06 17.90
C TYR A 5 36.15 2.08 16.46
N GLN A 6 36.61 0.92 15.99
CA GLN A 6 36.78 0.68 14.55
C GLN A 6 36.40 -0.77 14.21
N ARG A 7 35.61 -0.91 13.13
CA ARG A 7 35.10 -2.13 12.47
C ARG A 7 33.81 -2.67 13.11
N HIS A 8 32.63 -2.54 12.50
CA HIS A 8 32.30 -2.94 11.14
C HIS A 8 31.54 -1.86 10.35
N ALA A 9 32.26 -1.01 9.63
CA ALA A 9 31.75 -0.55 8.34
C ALA A 9 32.17 -1.63 7.34
N GLY A 10 31.24 -2.52 6.99
CA GLY A 10 31.43 -3.36 5.81
C GLY A 10 31.60 -2.47 4.58
N PRO A 11 32.28 -2.96 3.53
CA PRO A 11 32.39 -2.19 2.29
C PRO A 11 30.98 -1.82 1.84
N SER A 12 30.80 -0.57 1.39
CA SER A 12 29.63 -0.15 0.65
C SER A 12 29.55 -0.99 -0.62
N VAL A 13 29.00 -2.19 -0.50
CA VAL A 13 28.60 -2.99 -1.65
C VAL A 13 27.56 -2.12 -2.33
N GLU A 14 27.88 -1.62 -3.53
CA GLU A 14 26.85 -1.03 -4.37
C GLU A 14 25.67 -2.00 -4.36
N PRO A 15 24.47 -1.56 -3.96
CA PRO A 15 23.33 -2.45 -3.87
C PRO A 15 23.19 -3.15 -5.21
N ALA A 16 23.21 -4.48 -5.20
CA ALA A 16 23.17 -5.28 -6.42
C ALA A 16 22.07 -4.76 -7.34
N HIS A 17 22.40 -4.53 -8.61
CA HIS A 17 21.50 -3.90 -9.57
C HIS A 17 20.25 -4.78 -9.76
N MET A 18 19.13 -4.40 -9.12
CA MET A 18 17.85 -5.08 -9.26
C MET A 18 17.20 -4.73 -10.60
N SER A 19 16.71 -5.75 -11.31
CA SER A 19 15.82 -5.54 -12.45
C SER A 19 14.48 -4.94 -12.00
N ASP A 20 13.73 -4.32 -12.91
CA ASP A 20 12.44 -3.70 -12.58
C ASP A 20 11.41 -4.69 -11.99
N VAL A 21 11.46 -5.95 -12.41
CA VAL A 21 10.61 -7.03 -11.86
C VAL A 21 11.03 -7.36 -10.43
N GLN A 22 12.34 -7.42 -10.16
CA GLN A 22 12.85 -7.65 -8.81
C GLN A 22 12.52 -6.48 -7.88
N LYS A 23 12.67 -5.24 -8.35
CA LYS A 23 12.23 -4.04 -7.62
C LYS A 23 10.74 -4.11 -7.29
N TYR A 24 9.92 -4.50 -8.25
CA TYR A 24 8.48 -4.65 -8.03
C TYR A 24 8.17 -5.71 -6.96
N LYS A 25 8.76 -6.90 -7.06
CA LYS A 25 8.60 -7.97 -6.06
C LYS A 25 9.07 -7.54 -4.67
N ASP A 26 10.24 -6.92 -4.57
CA ASP A 26 10.81 -6.43 -3.30
C ASP A 26 9.92 -5.34 -2.69
N ASP A 27 9.41 -4.40 -3.47
CA ASP A 27 8.43 -3.41 -2.98
C ASP A 27 7.15 -4.07 -2.44
N GLN A 28 6.62 -5.10 -3.12
CA GLN A 28 5.39 -5.75 -2.64
C GLN A 28 5.63 -6.55 -1.36
N LEU A 29 6.78 -7.22 -1.23
CA LEU A 29 7.14 -7.97 -0.02
C LEU A 29 7.55 -7.07 1.17
N LEU A 30 7.94 -5.82 0.92
CA LEU A 30 8.24 -4.85 1.98
C LEU A 30 6.98 -4.23 2.60
N ARG A 31 5.85 -4.22 1.89
CA ARG A 31 4.66 -3.46 2.32
C ARG A 31 3.87 -4.09 3.45
N ASN A 32 3.87 -5.42 3.56
CA ASN A 32 3.15 -6.14 4.62
C ASN A 32 3.96 -7.30 5.21
N PRO A 33 3.74 -7.66 6.49
CA PRO A 33 4.40 -8.79 7.12
C PRO A 33 4.23 -10.07 6.32
N GLY A 34 5.30 -10.84 6.18
CA GLY A 34 5.36 -11.99 5.29
C GLY A 34 6.76 -12.12 4.72
N GLY A 35 6.90 -12.87 3.64
CA GLY A 35 8.15 -13.05 2.91
C GLY A 35 9.21 -13.83 3.69
N ARG A 36 9.79 -14.88 3.10
CA ARG A 36 10.83 -15.67 3.80
C ARG A 36 12.01 -14.82 4.24
N SER A 37 12.52 -14.00 3.32
CA SER A 37 13.74 -13.21 3.50
C SER A 37 13.51 -11.84 4.16
N TYR A 38 12.27 -11.47 4.46
CA TYR A 38 11.88 -10.10 4.82
C TYR A 38 11.60 -9.97 6.32
N TYR A 39 12.47 -9.23 7.01
CA TYR A 39 12.41 -8.97 8.44
C TYR A 39 12.07 -7.48 8.66
N LEU A 40 10.77 -7.17 8.56
CA LEU A 40 10.30 -5.79 8.48
C LEU A 40 10.51 -4.99 9.78
N ASP A 41 10.34 -5.61 10.95
CA ASP A 41 10.61 -4.96 12.24
C ASP A 41 12.07 -4.52 12.37
N GLU A 42 12.98 -5.28 11.74
CA GLU A 42 14.42 -5.01 11.69
C GLU A 42 14.83 -4.14 10.49
N LYS A 43 13.88 -3.78 9.61
CA LYS A 43 14.12 -3.10 8.33
C LYS A 43 15.21 -3.79 7.50
N LYS A 44 15.16 -5.12 7.42
CA LYS A 44 16.22 -5.94 6.83
C LYS A 44 15.65 -6.96 5.85
N VAL A 45 16.39 -7.20 4.77
CA VAL A 45 16.20 -8.34 3.87
C VAL A 45 17.46 -9.21 3.95
N VAL A 46 17.29 -10.49 4.25
CA VAL A 46 18.39 -11.44 4.44
C VAL A 46 18.40 -12.43 3.28
N GLU A 47 19.52 -12.57 2.60
CA GLU A 47 19.68 -13.64 1.60
C GLU A 47 19.52 -15.01 2.27
N SER A 48 18.61 -15.82 1.71
CA SER A 48 18.36 -17.19 2.14
C SER A 48 19.52 -18.10 1.75
N SER A 49 20.67 -17.93 2.40
CA SER A 49 21.90 -18.70 2.16
C SER A 49 21.99 -19.97 3.01
N HIS A 50 21.15 -20.10 4.04
CA HIS A 50 21.13 -21.25 4.94
C HIS A 50 19.72 -21.80 5.14
N LYS A 51 19.65 -23.13 5.24
CA LYS A 51 18.43 -23.88 5.56
C LYS A 51 17.96 -23.51 6.97
N GLU A 52 16.79 -22.90 7.08
CA GLU A 52 16.23 -22.57 8.38
C GLU A 52 15.65 -23.81 9.08
N PRO A 53 15.69 -23.88 10.42
CA PRO A 53 14.99 -24.93 11.15
C PRO A 53 13.46 -24.77 11.00
N ILE A 54 12.71 -25.88 11.01
CA ILE A 54 11.24 -25.86 10.88
C ILE A 54 10.58 -24.92 11.90
N SER A 55 11.10 -24.88 13.13
CA SER A 55 10.59 -23.97 14.15
C SER A 55 10.80 -22.49 13.81
N GLY A 56 11.89 -22.17 13.12
CA GLY A 56 12.16 -20.83 12.58
C GLY A 56 11.16 -20.47 11.47
N LEU A 57 10.96 -21.39 10.53
CA LEU A 57 10.00 -21.26 9.43
C LEU A 57 8.58 -20.99 9.95
N VAL A 58 8.05 -21.91 10.77
CA VAL A 58 6.70 -21.83 11.35
C VAL A 58 6.54 -20.57 12.19
N ARG A 59 7.55 -20.20 12.98
CA ARG A 59 7.52 -18.96 13.77
C ARG A 59 7.46 -17.73 12.87
N LYS A 60 8.21 -17.70 11.76
CA LYS A 60 8.21 -16.59 10.82
C LYS A 60 6.82 -16.42 10.18
N ASP A 61 6.20 -17.51 9.77
CA ASP A 61 4.86 -17.49 9.16
C ASP A 61 3.81 -17.02 10.15
N PHE A 62 3.80 -17.57 11.38
CA PHE A 62 2.91 -17.09 12.45
C PHE A 62 3.14 -15.62 12.79
N SER A 63 4.38 -15.15 12.76
CA SER A 63 4.69 -13.72 12.92
C SER A 63 4.11 -12.90 11.77
N GLY A 64 4.11 -13.42 10.54
CA GLY A 64 3.43 -12.84 9.39
C GLY A 64 1.91 -12.75 9.60
N VAL A 65 1.28 -13.83 10.08
CA VAL A 65 -0.16 -13.87 10.43
C VAL A 65 -0.49 -12.79 11.46
N LEU A 66 0.20 -12.78 12.60
CA LEU A 66 -0.06 -11.82 13.67
C LEU A 66 0.25 -10.39 13.26
N GLY A 67 1.31 -10.18 12.47
CA GLY A 67 1.67 -8.88 11.92
C GLY A 67 0.57 -8.31 11.02
N ASN A 68 0.02 -9.14 10.13
CA ASN A 68 -1.10 -8.74 9.28
C ASN A 68 -2.39 -8.48 10.07
N ILE A 69 -2.70 -9.28 11.10
CA ILE A 69 -3.84 -9.01 12.00
C ILE A 69 -3.65 -7.67 12.72
N LYS A 70 -2.45 -7.41 13.23
CA LYS A 70 -2.11 -6.11 13.84
C LYS A 70 -2.31 -4.97 12.84
N ASN A 71 -1.88 -5.15 11.59
CA ASN A 71 -2.06 -4.15 10.54
C ASN A 71 -3.54 -3.96 10.15
N PHE A 72 -4.36 -5.01 10.15
CA PHE A 72 -5.81 -4.90 9.96
C PHE A 72 -6.42 -3.95 11.00
N PHE A 73 -6.11 -4.15 12.28
CA PHE A 73 -6.60 -3.24 13.34
C PHE A 73 -5.96 -1.86 13.25
N GLY A 74 -4.67 -1.77 12.92
CA GLY A 74 -4.01 -0.50 12.62
C GLY A 74 -4.81 0.30 11.60
N ASN A 75 -5.09 -0.28 10.43
CA ASN A 75 -5.86 0.34 9.35
C ASN A 75 -7.34 0.57 9.70
N MET A 76 -7.92 -0.16 10.64
CA MET A 76 -9.23 0.18 11.19
C MET A 76 -9.17 1.48 12.00
N PHE A 77 -8.13 1.67 12.82
CA PHE A 77 -8.03 2.80 13.75
C PHE A 77 -7.21 3.97 13.17
N MET A 78 -5.89 3.94 13.35
CA MET A 78 -4.97 5.07 13.11
C MET A 78 -4.08 4.89 11.89
N GLY A 79 -4.22 3.79 11.16
CA GLY A 79 -3.36 3.44 10.04
C GLY A 79 -2.19 2.52 10.40
N THR A 80 -1.37 2.21 9.40
CA THR A 80 -0.22 1.31 9.53
C THR A 80 1.05 1.91 8.95
N THR A 81 2.19 1.45 9.45
CA THR A 81 3.49 1.75 8.83
C THR A 81 3.72 0.77 7.69
N VAL A 82 4.17 1.28 6.55
CA VAL A 82 4.61 0.47 5.40
C VAL A 82 6.09 0.71 5.14
N LEU A 83 6.80 -0.28 4.62
CA LEU A 83 8.20 -0.12 4.23
C LEU A 83 8.32 -0.03 2.71
N HIS A 84 9.29 0.76 2.26
CA HIS A 84 9.63 0.93 0.86
C HIS A 84 11.12 1.24 0.70
N ARG A 85 11.66 1.17 -0.52
CA ARG A 85 13.04 1.60 -0.80
C ARG A 85 13.09 3.01 -1.38
N ASN A 86 14.01 3.82 -0.87
CA ASN A 86 14.31 5.13 -1.45
C ASN A 86 15.31 5.05 -2.62
N GLU A 87 15.68 6.21 -3.16
CA GLU A 87 16.66 6.36 -4.25
C GLU A 87 18.04 5.72 -3.95
N LYS A 88 18.41 5.63 -2.67
CA LYS A 88 19.66 5.03 -2.20
C LYS A 88 19.53 3.54 -1.90
N ASN A 89 18.40 2.92 -2.25
CA ASN A 89 18.00 1.55 -1.89
C ASN A 89 17.92 1.26 -0.38
N GLU A 90 17.82 2.29 0.45
CA GLU A 90 17.60 2.16 1.89
C GLU A 90 16.12 1.90 2.18
N ILE A 91 15.83 1.05 3.17
CA ILE A 91 14.47 0.77 3.60
C ILE A 91 13.97 1.91 4.50
N GLN A 92 12.95 2.62 4.01
CA GLN A 92 12.31 3.75 4.68
C GLN A 92 10.90 3.39 5.14
N GLN A 93 10.39 4.17 6.10
CA GLN A 93 9.03 4.04 6.60
C GLN A 93 8.11 5.04 5.91
N GLY A 94 6.98 4.55 5.44
CA GLY A 94 5.82 5.31 5.04
C GLY A 94 4.64 5.06 5.96
N HIS A 95 3.54 5.78 5.76
CA HIS A 95 2.34 5.63 6.56
C HIS A 95 1.09 5.58 5.69
N GLN A 96 0.21 4.62 5.99
CA GLN A 96 -1.13 4.52 5.43
C GLN A 96 -2.14 4.97 6.47
N ARG A 97 -3.18 5.70 6.07
CA ARG A 97 -4.21 6.24 6.98
C ARG A 97 -5.21 5.18 7.40
N GLY A 98 -5.65 5.25 8.65
CA GLY A 98 -6.71 4.38 9.18
C GLY A 98 -8.12 4.89 8.86
N LEU A 99 -9.10 4.00 8.95
CA LEU A 99 -10.51 4.29 8.69
C LEU A 99 -11.06 5.30 9.70
N LEU A 100 -10.92 5.05 11.00
CA LEU A 100 -11.43 5.99 12.02
C LEU A 100 -10.71 7.33 11.98
N GLN A 101 -9.40 7.33 11.73
CA GLN A 101 -8.65 8.57 11.51
C GLN A 101 -9.20 9.34 10.31
N THR A 102 -9.43 8.68 9.17
CA THR A 102 -9.99 9.31 7.97
C THR A 102 -11.38 9.88 8.21
N ILE A 103 -12.24 9.17 8.94
CA ILE A 103 -13.57 9.68 9.34
C ILE A 103 -13.42 10.90 10.26
N GLY A 104 -12.47 10.88 11.20
CA GLY A 104 -12.18 12.02 12.06
C GLY A 104 -11.71 13.23 11.26
N ASP A 105 -10.83 13.02 10.30
CA ASP A 105 -10.30 14.08 9.43
C ASP A 105 -11.39 14.66 8.52
N PHE A 106 -12.32 13.84 8.02
CA PHE A 106 -13.51 14.31 7.31
C PHE A 106 -14.29 15.35 8.14
N PHE A 107 -14.56 15.06 9.42
CA PHE A 107 -15.27 16.01 10.28
C PHE A 107 -14.44 17.26 10.58
N LYS A 108 -13.12 17.14 10.72
CA LYS A 108 -12.24 18.30 10.90
C LYS A 108 -12.24 19.19 9.67
N ASP A 109 -12.16 18.62 8.48
CA ASP A 109 -12.12 19.34 7.21
C ASP A 109 -13.49 19.96 6.89
N LEU A 110 -14.58 19.23 7.12
CA LEU A 110 -15.92 19.78 7.01
C LEU A 110 -16.15 20.94 7.98
N GLY A 111 -15.74 20.80 9.25
CA GLY A 111 -15.82 21.89 10.24
C GLY A 111 -14.96 23.09 9.85
N SER A 112 -13.76 22.85 9.31
CA SER A 112 -12.86 23.88 8.82
C SER A 112 -13.45 24.63 7.63
N ALA A 113 -14.14 23.91 6.74
CA ALA A 113 -14.83 24.49 5.61
C ALA A 113 -16.03 25.35 6.01
N LEU A 114 -16.94 24.79 6.82
CA LEU A 114 -18.17 25.46 7.25
C LEU A 114 -17.89 26.69 8.13
N SER A 115 -16.79 26.68 8.87
CA SER A 115 -16.36 27.79 9.71
C SER A 115 -15.53 28.85 8.98
N PHE A 116 -15.33 28.70 7.66
CA PHE A 116 -14.48 29.59 6.87
C PHE A 116 -13.06 29.74 7.42
N GLY A 117 -12.51 28.62 7.92
CA GLY A 117 -11.19 28.55 8.54
C GLY A 117 -11.08 29.23 9.89
N LYS A 118 -12.20 29.50 10.58
CA LYS A 118 -12.18 29.87 12.01
C LYS A 118 -11.81 28.68 12.88
N TYR A 119 -12.27 27.48 12.51
CA TYR A 119 -11.73 26.22 13.02
C TYR A 119 -10.66 25.74 12.02
N HIS A 120 -9.44 25.53 12.50
CA HIS A 120 -8.30 25.18 11.65
C HIS A 120 -7.26 24.32 12.42
N PRO A 121 -7.65 23.09 12.84
CA PRO A 121 -6.84 22.28 13.75
C PRO A 121 -5.44 21.93 13.22
N ASP A 122 -5.27 21.91 11.89
CA ASP A 122 -4.02 21.49 11.24
C ASP A 122 -3.17 22.68 10.76
N SER A 123 -3.57 23.92 11.05
CA SER A 123 -2.82 25.12 10.68
C SER A 123 -2.56 26.00 11.90
N ALA A 124 -1.32 26.44 12.07
CA ALA A 124 -0.98 27.42 13.11
C ALA A 124 -1.57 28.80 12.84
N GLN A 125 -1.92 29.13 11.59
CA GLN A 125 -2.46 30.43 11.20
C GLN A 125 -3.80 30.29 10.50
N ALA A 126 -4.77 31.10 10.93
CA ALA A 126 -6.07 31.19 10.29
C ALA A 126 -5.96 31.87 8.92
N PRO A 127 -6.76 31.48 7.91
CA PRO A 127 -6.86 32.23 6.67
C PRO A 127 -7.36 33.67 6.93
N HIS A 128 -6.56 34.65 6.48
CA HIS A 128 -6.85 36.08 6.63
C HIS A 128 -7.54 36.67 5.40
N GLY A 129 -8.63 37.41 5.63
CA GLY A 129 -9.40 38.08 4.57
C GLY A 129 -10.45 37.18 3.90
N LEU A 130 -11.51 37.79 3.38
CA LEU A 130 -12.66 37.08 2.82
C LEU A 130 -12.28 36.11 1.69
N LYS A 131 -11.42 36.56 0.75
CA LYS A 131 -10.97 35.75 -0.39
C LYS A 131 -10.25 34.47 0.05
N ASN A 132 -9.29 34.59 0.96
CA ASN A 132 -8.51 33.43 1.41
C ASN A 132 -9.37 32.48 2.23
N ARG A 133 -10.32 32.99 3.02
CA ARG A 133 -11.29 32.17 3.75
C ARG A 133 -12.19 31.37 2.82
N LEU A 134 -12.70 31.98 1.75
CA LEU A 134 -13.50 31.28 0.73
C LEU A 134 -12.68 30.19 0.02
N VAL A 135 -11.46 30.52 -0.42
CA VAL A 135 -10.56 29.54 -1.07
C VAL A 135 -10.23 28.38 -0.12
N TYR A 136 -9.93 28.70 1.15
CA TYR A 136 -9.68 27.70 2.18
C TYR A 136 -10.90 26.79 2.39
N SER A 137 -12.10 27.36 2.50
CA SER A 137 -13.32 26.57 2.63
C SER A 137 -13.55 25.61 1.47
N VAL A 138 -13.39 26.08 0.23
CA VAL A 138 -13.55 25.24 -0.96
C VAL A 138 -12.50 24.13 -0.98
N SER A 139 -11.24 24.44 -0.62
CA SER A 139 -10.19 23.44 -0.50
C SER A 139 -10.56 22.37 0.53
N LYS A 140 -11.03 22.77 1.71
CA LYS A 140 -11.40 21.84 2.78
C LYS A 140 -12.65 21.01 2.48
N LEU A 141 -13.62 21.55 1.74
CA LEU A 141 -14.72 20.72 1.21
C LEU A 141 -14.20 19.67 0.24
N LYS A 142 -13.27 20.04 -0.64
CA LYS A 142 -12.65 19.10 -1.56
C LYS A 142 -11.88 18.02 -0.80
N ASP A 143 -11.11 18.38 0.22
CA ASP A 143 -10.35 17.43 1.04
C ASP A 143 -11.31 16.46 1.77
N ALA A 144 -12.37 16.97 2.41
CA ALA A 144 -13.38 16.15 3.07
C ALA A 144 -14.07 15.16 2.10
N PHE A 145 -14.59 15.63 0.96
CA PHE A 145 -15.36 14.76 0.05
C PHE A 145 -14.48 13.89 -0.83
N MET A 146 -13.44 14.44 -1.46
CA MET A 146 -12.59 13.69 -2.40
C MET A 146 -11.49 12.93 -1.66
N GLY A 147 -10.84 13.56 -0.69
CA GLY A 147 -9.73 12.99 0.06
C GLY A 147 -10.19 11.98 1.11
N ASP A 148 -11.12 12.35 1.98
CA ASP A 148 -11.49 11.46 3.08
C ASP A 148 -12.59 10.46 2.70
N ILE A 149 -13.68 10.90 2.05
CA ILE A 149 -14.79 10.01 1.72
C ILE A 149 -14.52 9.16 0.47
N LEU A 150 -14.22 9.77 -0.69
CA LEU A 150 -14.13 9.03 -1.94
C LEU A 150 -12.87 8.18 -2.07
N THR A 151 -11.77 8.59 -1.42
CA THR A 151 -10.49 7.88 -1.53
C THR A 151 -10.06 7.27 -0.21
N GLY A 152 -10.05 8.04 0.87
CA GLY A 152 -9.57 7.60 2.19
C GLY A 152 -10.34 6.40 2.75
N VAL A 153 -11.67 6.52 2.93
CA VAL A 153 -12.50 5.44 3.51
C VAL A 153 -12.38 4.13 2.72
N PRO A 154 -12.61 4.12 1.39
CA PRO A 154 -12.44 2.91 0.58
C PRO A 154 -11.01 2.34 0.63
N SER A 155 -9.99 3.20 0.56
CA SER A 155 -8.58 2.77 0.62
C SER A 155 -8.25 2.11 1.96
N SER A 156 -8.69 2.67 3.09
CA SER A 156 -8.50 2.06 4.41
C SER A 156 -9.20 0.70 4.50
N VAL A 157 -10.43 0.56 3.98
CA VAL A 157 -11.14 -0.72 3.93
C VAL A 157 -10.40 -1.73 3.04
N ASN A 158 -9.87 -1.30 1.90
CA ASN A 158 -9.08 -2.14 1.02
C ASN A 158 -7.79 -2.62 1.72
N HIS A 159 -7.10 -1.74 2.45
CA HIS A 159 -5.92 -2.12 3.23
C HIS A 159 -6.28 -3.10 4.35
N MET A 160 -7.40 -2.93 5.03
CA MET A 160 -7.90 -3.91 6.01
C MET A 160 -8.13 -5.28 5.34
N ALA A 161 -8.91 -5.33 4.25
CA ALA A 161 -9.19 -6.57 3.54
C ALA A 161 -7.91 -7.27 3.06
N LYS A 162 -6.96 -6.51 2.51
CA LYS A 162 -5.64 -6.99 2.10
C LYS A 162 -4.89 -7.68 3.23
N ASN A 163 -4.80 -7.03 4.39
CA ASN A 163 -4.15 -7.59 5.58
C ASN A 163 -4.84 -8.88 6.05
N LEU A 164 -6.16 -8.95 6.01
CA LEU A 164 -6.88 -10.17 6.39
C LEU A 164 -6.60 -11.33 5.41
N ILE A 165 -6.56 -11.06 4.10
CA ILE A 165 -6.22 -12.05 3.07
C ILE A 165 -4.79 -12.54 3.24
N LEU A 166 -3.83 -11.63 3.43
CA LEU A 166 -2.42 -11.98 3.67
C LEU A 166 -2.25 -12.78 4.97
N SER A 167 -2.98 -12.44 6.03
CA SER A 167 -3.02 -13.24 7.25
C SER A 167 -3.47 -14.68 6.96
N GLY A 168 -4.50 -14.87 6.14
CA GLY A 168 -4.94 -16.20 5.73
C GLY A 168 -3.90 -16.91 4.86
N TRP A 169 -3.24 -16.19 3.96
CA TRP A 169 -2.19 -16.70 3.08
C TRP A 169 -0.99 -17.25 3.86
N HIS A 170 -0.48 -16.50 4.83
CA HIS A 170 0.63 -16.96 5.67
C HIS A 170 0.21 -18.05 6.66
N LEU A 171 -1.04 -18.07 7.11
CA LEU A 171 -1.54 -19.19 7.90
C LEU A 171 -1.53 -20.48 7.08
N ALA A 172 -1.81 -20.41 5.79
CA ALA A 172 -1.70 -21.54 4.88
C ALA A 172 -0.26 -21.97 4.60
N GLU A 173 0.74 -21.08 4.75
CA GLU A 173 2.19 -21.38 4.61
C GLU A 173 2.72 -22.27 5.75
N VAL A 174 2.15 -22.13 6.95
CA VAL A 174 2.56 -22.87 8.15
C VAL A 174 2.54 -24.40 7.93
N LEU A 175 1.52 -24.90 7.22
CA LEU A 175 1.34 -26.34 7.00
C LEU A 175 2.46 -26.96 6.12
N PRO A 176 2.71 -26.47 4.89
CA PRO A 176 3.82 -26.99 4.08
C PRO A 176 5.18 -26.75 4.72
N ASP A 177 5.39 -25.65 5.46
CA ASP A 177 6.64 -25.44 6.19
C ASP A 177 6.86 -26.46 7.32
N ALA A 178 5.79 -26.81 8.04
CA ALA A 178 5.85 -27.87 9.04
C ALA A 178 6.04 -29.27 8.40
N ALA A 179 5.46 -29.52 7.23
CA ALA A 179 5.43 -30.84 6.61
C ALA A 179 6.68 -31.17 5.77
N ILE A 180 7.14 -30.23 4.93
CA ILE A 180 8.22 -30.44 3.96
C ILE A 180 9.39 -29.45 4.12
N GLY A 181 9.30 -28.51 5.06
CA GLY A 181 10.35 -27.53 5.34
C GLY A 181 11.63 -28.13 5.93
N ASN A 182 11.67 -29.41 6.28
CA ASN A 182 12.90 -30.10 6.66
C ASN A 182 13.79 -30.46 5.46
N PHE A 183 13.35 -30.29 4.21
CA PHE A 183 14.17 -30.49 3.02
C PHE A 183 14.43 -29.15 2.32
N GLU A 184 15.65 -28.94 1.83
CA GLU A 184 16.03 -27.68 1.18
C GLU A 184 15.15 -27.38 -0.05
N LEU A 185 14.85 -28.40 -0.86
CA LEU A 185 13.96 -28.27 -2.00
C LEU A 185 12.52 -27.96 -1.57
N GLY A 186 12.08 -28.51 -0.44
CA GLY A 186 10.78 -28.19 0.17
C GLY A 186 10.69 -26.73 0.58
N GLN A 187 11.69 -26.22 1.31
CA GLN A 187 11.75 -24.79 1.69
C GLN A 187 11.77 -23.86 0.48
N LYS A 188 12.57 -24.18 -0.54
CA LYS A 188 12.64 -23.40 -1.78
C LYS A 188 11.30 -23.37 -2.50
N LEU A 189 10.62 -24.52 -2.57
CA LEU A 189 9.30 -24.63 -3.19
C LEU A 189 8.25 -23.82 -2.42
N THR A 190 8.14 -24.03 -1.10
CA THR A 190 7.19 -23.29 -0.25
C THR A 190 7.45 -21.79 -0.35
N THR A 191 8.69 -21.35 -0.13
CA THR A 191 9.07 -19.92 -0.24
C THR A 191 8.70 -19.34 -1.60
N SER A 192 8.98 -20.06 -2.70
CA SER A 192 8.64 -19.58 -4.05
C SER A 192 7.14 -19.41 -4.23
N ILE A 193 6.33 -20.39 -3.79
CA ILE A 193 4.87 -20.33 -3.91
C ILE A 193 4.31 -19.18 -3.06
N PHE A 194 4.70 -19.09 -1.80
CA PHE A 194 4.09 -18.16 -0.85
C PHE A 194 4.59 -16.72 -1.02
N ASP A 195 5.88 -16.49 -1.31
CA ASP A 195 6.37 -15.15 -1.62
C ASP A 195 5.74 -14.62 -2.92
N ASN A 196 5.64 -15.45 -3.96
CA ASN A 196 5.00 -15.01 -5.21
C ASN A 196 3.49 -14.83 -5.03
N GLY A 197 2.83 -15.68 -4.24
CA GLY A 197 1.42 -15.50 -3.92
C GLY A 197 1.14 -14.23 -3.13
N HIS A 198 2.01 -13.85 -2.19
CA HIS A 198 1.97 -12.56 -1.50
C HIS A 198 2.03 -11.43 -2.54
N VAL A 199 3.02 -11.44 -3.44
CA VAL A 199 3.15 -10.43 -4.50
C VAL A 199 1.88 -10.35 -5.38
N VAL A 200 1.26 -11.49 -5.70
CA VAL A 200 0.00 -11.52 -6.47
C VAL A 200 -1.17 -10.93 -5.67
N ILE A 201 -1.31 -11.25 -4.38
CA ILE A 201 -2.35 -10.68 -3.52
C ILE A 201 -2.20 -9.17 -3.41
N GLU A 202 -0.98 -8.67 -3.20
CA GLU A 202 -0.68 -7.23 -3.20
C GLU A 202 -1.04 -6.58 -4.54
N TYR A 203 -0.62 -7.19 -5.66
CA TYR A 203 -0.97 -6.70 -6.98
C TYR A 203 -2.49 -6.61 -7.18
N LEU A 204 -3.23 -7.69 -6.89
CA LEU A 204 -4.68 -7.74 -7.10
C LEU A 204 -5.42 -6.71 -6.25
N THR A 205 -5.03 -6.55 -4.98
CA THR A 205 -5.65 -5.56 -4.08
C THR A 205 -5.22 -4.12 -4.37
N ASP A 206 -4.06 -3.91 -4.98
CA ASP A 206 -3.61 -2.59 -5.42
C ASP A 206 -4.35 -2.10 -6.66
N ILE A 207 -4.66 -2.99 -7.62
CA ILE A 207 -5.30 -2.61 -8.89
C ILE A 207 -6.83 -2.50 -8.80
N THR A 208 -7.45 -3.09 -7.78
CA THR A 208 -8.89 -2.96 -7.58
C THR A 208 -9.29 -1.51 -7.26
N PRO A 209 -10.54 -1.10 -7.53
CA PRO A 209 -11.02 0.24 -7.16
C PRO A 209 -10.67 0.57 -5.71
N SER A 210 -10.13 1.78 -5.49
CA SER A 210 -9.57 2.27 -4.21
C SER A 210 -8.25 1.66 -3.72
N GLY A 211 -7.64 0.73 -4.47
CA GLY A 211 -6.29 0.26 -4.24
C GLY A 211 -5.21 1.28 -4.60
N ASP A 212 -4.00 1.10 -4.06
CA ASP A 212 -2.93 2.10 -4.18
C ASP A 212 -2.50 2.31 -5.65
N ALA A 213 -2.45 1.24 -6.44
CA ALA A 213 -2.15 1.34 -7.87
C ALA A 213 -3.32 1.98 -8.64
N TRP A 214 -4.55 1.60 -8.34
CA TRP A 214 -5.74 2.20 -8.93
C TRP A 214 -5.76 3.72 -8.72
N LEU A 215 -5.45 4.19 -7.50
CA LEU A 215 -5.35 5.60 -7.15
C LEU A 215 -4.23 6.33 -7.92
N ARG A 216 -3.07 5.67 -8.14
CA ARG A 216 -1.99 6.22 -8.98
C ARG A 216 -2.40 6.33 -10.45
N VAL A 217 -3.02 5.31 -11.01
CA VAL A 217 -3.42 5.25 -12.43
C VAL A 217 -4.48 6.31 -12.74
N HIS A 218 -5.38 6.56 -11.79
CA HIS A 218 -6.47 7.54 -11.92
C HIS A 218 -6.14 8.96 -11.42
N ALA A 219 -4.90 9.17 -10.97
CA ALA A 219 -4.45 10.47 -10.53
C ALA A 219 -4.20 11.43 -11.70
N SER A 220 -4.92 12.56 -11.75
CA SER A 220 -4.65 13.65 -12.70
C SER A 220 -3.80 14.77 -12.08
N ASN A 221 -3.09 15.52 -12.94
CA ASN A 221 -2.51 16.81 -12.56
C ASN A 221 -3.19 17.93 -13.33
N LEU A 222 -4.14 18.56 -12.67
CA LEU A 222 -4.94 19.66 -13.21
C LEU A 222 -4.11 20.92 -13.48
N LYS A 223 -3.00 21.15 -12.74
CA LYS A 223 -2.12 22.32 -12.96
C LYS A 223 -1.35 22.20 -14.27
N GLU A 224 -0.95 20.98 -14.63
CA GLU A 224 -0.23 20.68 -15.86
C GLU A 224 -1.14 20.15 -16.98
N LEU A 225 -2.47 20.13 -16.76
CA LEU A 225 -3.47 19.56 -17.68
C LEU A 225 -3.13 18.14 -18.15
N LYS A 226 -2.48 17.34 -17.30
CA LYS A 226 -2.11 15.96 -17.62
C LYS A 226 -3.24 15.01 -17.22
N PRO A 227 -3.84 14.27 -18.18
CA PRO A 227 -4.85 13.27 -17.86
C PRO A 227 -4.22 12.11 -17.09
N PRO A 228 -5.01 11.31 -16.37
CA PRO A 228 -4.50 10.36 -15.38
C PRO A 228 -3.41 9.39 -15.85
N LEU A 229 -3.68 8.65 -16.92
CA LEU A 229 -2.75 7.66 -17.45
C LEU A 229 -1.43 8.31 -17.90
N VAL A 230 -1.50 9.45 -18.58
CA VAL A 230 -0.31 10.19 -19.03
C VAL A 230 0.47 10.73 -17.84
N TYR A 231 -0.22 11.17 -16.79
CA TYR A 231 0.41 11.64 -15.56
C TYR A 231 1.20 10.50 -14.89
N ASN A 232 0.57 9.34 -14.68
CA ASN A 232 1.24 8.17 -14.09
C ASN A 232 2.43 7.69 -14.92
N LEU A 233 2.31 7.60 -16.24
CA LEU A 233 3.40 7.16 -17.13
C LEU A 233 4.60 8.10 -17.10
N LYS A 234 4.36 9.41 -16.97
CA LYS A 234 5.40 10.44 -16.89
C LYS A 234 5.97 10.66 -15.49
N MET A 235 5.41 10.04 -14.45
CA MET A 235 5.98 10.15 -13.09
C MET A 235 7.39 9.57 -13.06
N PRO A 236 8.35 10.21 -12.36
CA PRO A 236 9.67 9.62 -12.13
C PRO A 236 9.55 8.33 -11.31
N GLU A 237 10.62 7.50 -11.30
CA GLU A 237 10.66 6.28 -10.47
C GLU A 237 10.49 6.60 -8.98
N PHE A 238 11.09 7.70 -8.53
CA PHE A 238 10.99 8.19 -7.16
C PHE A 238 10.30 9.55 -7.15
N LYS A 239 9.27 9.70 -6.32
CA LYS A 239 8.52 10.95 -6.20
C LYS A 239 8.22 11.25 -4.74
N ASN A 240 8.85 12.30 -4.22
CA ASN A 240 8.61 12.79 -2.88
C ASN A 240 7.41 13.77 -2.84
N GLY A 241 6.70 13.78 -1.71
CA GLY A 241 5.64 14.74 -1.41
C GLY A 241 4.29 14.42 -2.04
N ASP A 242 4.12 13.22 -2.60
CA ASP A 242 2.82 12.70 -3.04
C ASP A 242 2.64 11.28 -2.54
N ILE A 243 1.74 11.11 -1.56
CA ILE A 243 1.51 9.86 -0.82
C ILE A 243 1.23 8.65 -1.73
N ARG A 244 0.73 8.90 -2.95
CA ARG A 244 0.40 7.84 -3.92
C ARG A 244 1.65 7.17 -4.50
N TRP A 245 2.75 7.91 -4.63
CA TRP A 245 4.01 7.43 -5.23
C TRP A 245 5.19 7.41 -4.26
N GLU A 246 5.14 8.14 -3.14
CA GLU A 246 6.30 8.25 -2.24
C GLU A 246 6.73 6.92 -1.61
N ASN A 247 5.81 5.96 -1.53
CA ASN A 247 6.04 4.65 -0.91
C ASN A 247 6.30 3.51 -1.91
N VAL A 248 6.56 3.82 -3.19
CA VAL A 248 6.83 2.80 -4.23
C VAL A 248 7.88 3.27 -5.22
N ARG A 249 8.60 2.32 -5.83
CA ARG A 249 9.42 2.60 -7.02
C ARG A 249 8.54 2.48 -8.26
N ASN A 250 8.26 3.60 -8.92
CA ASN A 250 7.41 3.67 -10.10
C ASN A 250 8.18 3.31 -11.39
N THR A 251 8.69 2.09 -11.44
CA THR A 251 9.48 1.56 -12.57
C THR A 251 8.61 1.41 -13.83
N PRO A 252 9.22 1.36 -15.03
CA PRO A 252 8.52 1.03 -16.27
C PRO A 252 7.66 -0.24 -16.16
N PHE A 253 8.18 -1.30 -15.54
CA PHE A 253 7.41 -2.54 -15.32
C PHE A 253 6.17 -2.30 -14.45
N ARG A 254 6.32 -1.66 -13.28
CA ARG A 254 5.20 -1.35 -12.38
C ARG A 254 4.12 -0.57 -13.12
N LYS A 255 4.50 0.52 -13.78
CA LYS A 255 3.60 1.37 -14.55
C LYS A 255 2.76 0.56 -15.53
N ALA A 256 3.38 -0.34 -16.28
CA ALA A 256 2.69 -1.15 -17.28
C ALA A 256 1.69 -2.10 -16.64
N ILE A 257 2.12 -2.95 -15.70
CA ILE A 257 1.25 -4.00 -15.13
C ILE A 257 0.12 -3.41 -14.30
N GLU A 258 0.39 -2.37 -13.51
CA GLU A 258 -0.61 -1.72 -12.66
C GLU A 258 -1.63 -0.92 -13.47
N SER A 259 -1.18 -0.25 -14.54
CA SER A 259 -2.12 0.47 -15.43
C SER A 259 -3.04 -0.48 -16.16
N ILE A 260 -2.50 -1.57 -16.72
CA ILE A 260 -3.33 -2.59 -17.39
C ILE A 260 -4.31 -3.22 -16.39
N GLY A 261 -3.81 -3.63 -15.21
CA GLY A 261 -4.62 -4.23 -14.17
C GLY A 261 -5.76 -3.32 -13.70
N ALA A 262 -5.46 -2.05 -13.40
CA ALA A 262 -6.46 -1.10 -12.92
C ALA A 262 -7.55 -0.83 -13.97
N LEU A 263 -7.18 -0.64 -15.24
CA LEU A 263 -8.14 -0.43 -16.32
C LEU A 263 -9.03 -1.65 -16.57
N LEU A 264 -8.47 -2.87 -16.43
CA LEU A 264 -9.28 -4.09 -16.49
C LEU A 264 -10.24 -4.20 -15.30
N ALA A 265 -9.79 -3.82 -14.11
CA ALA A 265 -10.64 -3.79 -12.92
C ALA A 265 -11.80 -2.80 -13.08
N ASP A 266 -11.57 -1.63 -13.71
CA ASP A 266 -12.65 -0.69 -14.05
C ASP A 266 -13.68 -1.31 -15.01
N GLY A 267 -13.21 -1.97 -16.07
CA GLY A 267 -14.08 -2.67 -17.02
C GLY A 267 -14.96 -3.72 -16.34
N LEU A 268 -14.38 -4.50 -15.42
CA LEU A 268 -15.12 -5.49 -14.63
C LEU A 268 -16.12 -4.83 -13.68
N ALA A 269 -15.74 -3.76 -12.98
CA ALA A 269 -16.62 -3.03 -12.08
C ALA A 269 -17.83 -2.44 -12.84
N ILE A 270 -17.60 -1.84 -14.00
CA ILE A 270 -18.66 -1.32 -14.88
C ILE A 270 -19.59 -2.45 -15.35
N ALA A 271 -19.04 -3.59 -15.78
CA ALA A 271 -19.83 -4.72 -16.23
C ALA A 271 -20.73 -5.29 -15.11
N LEU A 272 -20.20 -5.40 -13.88
CA LEU A 272 -20.96 -5.89 -12.72
C LEU A 272 -22.09 -4.92 -12.32
N ILE A 273 -21.83 -3.60 -12.37
CA ILE A 273 -22.86 -2.58 -12.15
C ILE A 273 -23.94 -2.66 -13.24
N GLY A 274 -23.55 -2.84 -14.50
CA GLY A 274 -24.48 -3.01 -15.62
C GLY A 274 -25.37 -4.25 -15.50
N GLN A 275 -24.84 -5.36 -14.99
CA GLN A 275 -25.62 -6.59 -14.76
C GLN A 275 -26.58 -6.47 -13.59
N THR A 276 -26.17 -5.81 -12.49
CA THR A 276 -27.02 -5.61 -11.31
C THR A 276 -28.14 -4.60 -11.55
N GLY A 277 -27.89 -3.55 -12.35
CA GLY A 277 -28.91 -2.59 -12.80
C GLY A 277 -29.96 -3.18 -13.76
N CYS A 278 -29.60 -4.18 -14.57
CA CYS A 278 -30.56 -4.87 -15.45
C CYS A 278 -31.43 -5.92 -14.72
N SER A 279 -31.02 -6.37 -13.53
CA SER A 279 -31.77 -7.37 -12.76
C SER A 279 -32.97 -6.76 -12.00
N SER A 280 -32.89 -5.50 -11.55
CA SER A 280 -33.99 -4.85 -10.81
C SER A 280 -35.20 -4.49 -11.68
N ASN A 281 -35.04 -4.33 -12.99
CA ASN A 281 -36.14 -3.99 -13.90
C ASN A 281 -37.00 -5.20 -14.34
N ARG A 282 -36.62 -6.43 -14.00
CA ARG A 282 -37.40 -7.63 -14.37
C ARG A 282 -38.53 -7.97 -13.40
N ARG A 283 -38.66 -7.26 -12.27
CA ARG A 283 -39.71 -7.49 -11.27
C ARG A 283 -41.01 -6.71 -11.50
N ASN A 284 -41.03 -5.74 -12.42
CA ASN A 284 -42.19 -4.89 -12.71
C ASN A 284 -42.93 -5.27 -14.02
N GLN A 285 -42.81 -6.51 -14.50
CA GLN A 285 -43.51 -6.98 -15.72
C GLN A 285 -44.29 -8.28 -15.51
N ILE A 286 -44.74 -8.57 -14.29
CA ILE A 286 -45.78 -9.58 -14.04
C ILE A 286 -46.86 -8.92 -13.18
N GLU A 287 -47.70 -8.13 -13.82
CA GLU A 287 -49.10 -7.90 -13.44
C GLU A 287 -49.96 -8.01 -14.70
#